data_AF-A0ABD0J7N9-F1
#
_entry.id   AF-A0ABD0J7N9-F1
#
_cell.length_a   1.000
_cell.length_b   1.000
_cell.length_c   1.000
_cell.angle_alpha   90.00
_cell.angle_beta   90.00
_cell.angle_gamma   90.00
#
_symmetry.space_group_name_H-M   'P 1'
#
loop_
_entity.id
_entity.type
_entity.pdbx_description
1 polymer ?
#
loop_
_entity_poly.entity_id
_entity_poly.type
_entity_poly.pdbx_seq_one_letter_code
_entity_poly.pdbx_strand_id
1 'polypeptide(L)' 'WSFIIHGGVDGFSRMIVYLRASDNNRVLGLFQEAQEKHGLPTRVRVDRGVDP' A
#
# COMPACT_ATOMS: atom_id res chain seq x y z
N TRP A 1 -12.28 -13.43 13.01
CA TRP A 1 -11.49 -12.18 13.13
C TRP A 1 -10.39 -12.26 12.10
N SER A 2 -10.48 -11.47 11.03
CA SER A 2 -9.43 -11.39 10.02
C SER A 2 -8.97 -9.95 9.98
N PHE A 3 -7.71 -9.69 10.34
CA PHE A 3 -7.11 -8.38 10.16
C PHE A 3 -6.18 -8.46 8.94
N ILE A 4 -6.27 -7.47 8.07
CA ILE A 4 -5.45 -7.32 6.88
C ILE A 4 -4.49 -6.17 7.16
N ILE A 5 -3.21 -6.39 6.88
CA ILE A 5 -2.21 -5.33 6.94
C ILE A 5 -1.99 -4.81 5.53
N HIS A 6 -2.30 -3.54 5.32
CA HIS A 6 -2.03 -2.81 4.09
C HIS A 6 -0.71 -2.07 4.23
N GLY A 7 0.25 -2.36 3.36
CA GLY A 7 1.57 -1.74 3.37
C GLY A 7 1.97 -1.25 1.99
N GLY A 8 2.53 -0.04 1.95
CA GLY A 8 3.17 0.52 0.77
C GLY A 8 4.61 0.91 1.09
N VAL A 9 5.53 0.62 0.16
CA VAL A 9 6.96 0.90 0.31
C VAL A 9 7.48 1.58 -0.95
N ASP A 10 8.28 2.62 -0.79
CA ASP A 10 9.01 3.22 -1.91
C ASP A 10 10.09 2.27 -2.42
N GLY A 11 10.11 2.05 -3.74
CA GLY A 11 10.96 1.06 -4.38
C GLY A 11 12.46 1.39 -4.36
N PHE A 12 12.80 2.68 -4.24
CA PHE A 12 14.20 3.15 -4.22
C PHE A 12 14.74 3.25 -2.79
N SER A 13 14.08 4.05 -1.94
CA SER A 13 14.54 4.37 -0.59
C SER A 13 14.19 3.32 0.47
N ARG A 14 13.28 2.39 0.17
CA ARG A 14 12.68 1.45 1.14
C ARG A 14 11.86 2.13 2.25
N MET A 15 11.55 3.42 2.12
CA MET A 15 10.67 4.13 3.05
C MET A 15 9.27 3.52 3.03
N ILE A 16 8.70 3.27 4.20
CA ILE A 16 7.30 2.86 4.35
C ILE A 16 6.43 4.10 4.13
N VAL A 17 5.68 4.13 3.02
CA VAL A 17 4.80 5.27 2.68
C VAL A 17 3.45 5.17 3.39
N TYR A 18 3.02 3.96 3.74
CA TYR A 18 1.91 3.71 4.67
C TYR A 18 1.97 2.28 5.23
N LEU A 19 1.43 2.10 6.44
CA LEU A 19 1.21 0.80 7.08
C LEU A 19 -0.06 0.89 7.94
N ARG A 20 -1.12 0.15 7.60
CA ARG A 20 -2.40 0.20 8.32
C ARG A 20 -3.04 -1.18 8.46
N ALA A 21 -3.48 -1.49 9.68
CA ALA A 21 -4.34 -2.64 9.94
C ALA A 21 -5.80 -2.30 9.60
N SER A 22 -6.52 -3.24 8.98
CA SER A 22 -7.91 -3.05 8.58
C SER A 22 -8.69 -4.36 8.65
N ASP A 23 -10.01 -4.27 8.74
CA ASP A 23 -10.93 -5.41 8.74
C ASP A 23 -11.43 -5.77 7.33
N ASN A 24 -10.98 -5.05 6.31
CA ASN A 24 -11.36 -5.21 4.91
C ASN A 24 -10.19 -4.94 3.96
N ASN A 25 -10.38 -5.23 2.66
CA ASN A 25 -9.34 -5.19 1.64
C ASN A 25 -9.28 -3.87 0.83
N ARG A 26 -9.79 -2.75 1.36
CA ARG A 26 -9.80 -1.45 0.66
C ARG A 26 -8.48 -0.70 0.88
N VAL A 27 -7.81 -0.32 -0.22
CA VAL A 27 -6.49 0.35 -0.18
C VAL A 27 -6.47 1.77 -0.75
N LEU A 28 -7.51 2.18 -1.48
CA LEU A 28 -7.50 3.44 -2.25
C LEU A 28 -7.23 4.67 -1.36
N GLY A 29 -7.93 4.79 -0.23
CA GLY A 29 -7.74 5.93 0.67
C GLY A 29 -6.33 6.00 1.26
N LEU A 30 -5.73 4.85 1.57
CA LEU A 30 -4.36 4.77 2.08
C LEU A 30 -3.36 5.23 1.02
N PHE A 31 -3.60 4.83 -0.23
CA PHE A 31 -2.78 5.23 -1.36
C PHE A 31 -2.88 6.73 -1.63
N GLN A 32 -4.08 7.30 -1.59
CA GLN A 32 -4.30 8.75 -1.75
C GLN A 32 -3.62 9.56 -0.64
N GLU A 33 -3.77 9.14 0.62
CA GLU A 33 -3.10 9.78 1.77
C GLU A 33 -1.57 9.77 1.60
N ALA A 34 -1.01 8.65 1.12
CA ALA A 34 0.42 8.55 0.84
C ALA A 34 0.85 9.45 -0.33
N GLN A 35 0.04 9.58 -1.38
CA GLN A 35 0.31 10.49 -2.50
C GLN A 35 0.29 11.96 -2.07
N GLU A 36 -0.67 12.36 -1.23
CA GLU A 36 -0.75 13.72 -0.68
C GLU A 36 0.50 14.07 0.15
N LYS A 37 1.03 13.08 0.89
CA LYS A 37 2.19 13.27 1.77
C LYS A 37 3.55 13.15 1.08
N HIS A 38 3.69 12.25 0.11
CA HIS A 38 4.97 11.85 -0.48
C HIS A 38 5.08 12.15 -1.98
N GLY A 39 4.00 12.66 -2.60
CA GLY A 39 3.92 12.91 -4.03
C GLY A 39 3.50 11.67 -4.84
N LEU A 40 3.35 11.86 -6.15
CA LEU A 40 2.93 10.79 -7.06
C LEU A 40 4.11 9.85 -7.38
N PRO A 41 3.92 8.52 -7.28
CA PRO A 41 4.94 7.57 -7.72
C PRO A 41 5.01 7.53 -9.25
N THR A 42 6.19 7.25 -9.79
CA THR A 42 6.37 7.02 -11.24
C THR A 42 5.87 5.65 -11.68
N ARG A 43 5.84 4.67 -10.76
CA ARG A 43 5.35 3.31 -10.99
C ARG A 43 4.81 2.71 -9.70
N VAL A 44 3.71 1.99 -9.82
CA VAL A 44 3.13 1.17 -8.74
C VAL A 44 3.24 -0.29 -9.12
N ARG A 45 3.67 -1.14 -8.19
CA ARG A 45 3.67 -2.61 -8.35
C ARG A 45 2.83 -3.21 -7.23
N VAL A 46 1.87 -4.04 -7.59
CA VAL A 46 1.08 -4.85 -6.66
C VAL A 46 1.19 -6.29 -7.13
N ASP A 47 1.56 -7.17 -6.21
CA ASP A 47 1.55 -8.61 -6.47
C ASP A 47 0.20 -9.16 -6.03
N ARG A 48 -0.43 -9.94 -6.91
CA ARG A 48 -1.59 -10.76 -6.57
C ARG A 48 -1.12 -12.21 -6.64
N GLY A 49 -0.61 -12.71 -5.52
CA GLY A 49 -0.12 -14.08 -5.38
C GLY A 49 -1.27 -15.09 -5.46
N VAL A 50 -1.76 -15.33 -6.68
CA VAL A 50 -2.61 -16.47 -7.01
C VAL A 50 -1.77 -17.32 -7.95
N ASP A 51 -1.14 -18.36 -7.41
CA ASP A 51 -0.87 -19.55 -8.21
C ASP A 51 -2.20 -20.30 -8.36
N PRO A 52 -2.52 -20.84 -9.57
CA PRO A 52 -3.78 -21.54 -9.83
C PRO A 52 -3.96 -22.83 -9.02
#